data_AF-A0A5N6V467-F1
#
_entry.id   AF-A0A5N6V467-F1
#
_cell.length_a   1.000
_cell.length_b   1.000
_cell.length_c   1.000
_cell.angle_alpha   90.00
_cell.angle_beta   90.00
_cell.angle_gamma   90.00
#
_symmetry.space_group_name_H-M   'P 1'
#
loop_
_entity.id
_entity.type
_entity.pdbx_description
1 polymer ?
#
loop_
_entity_poly.entity_id
_entity_poly.type
_entity_poly.pdbx_seq_one_letter_code
_entity_poly.pdbx_strand_id
1 'polypeptide(L)'
;MDNTNTNGTHDIIAVAGVSPRQNLRYPGSGNEGPCQETYIHGGAQQLERYLKETHPSKVRGPQREEASTSNDKVAYFVELLAVNPSSRTPSYRVKTISPSPNTSRLQLPTDWATIQDKLKVLIFEDSASDFRDDANVDSIVGSKPQLFIYKMTGGNGHLADVSQWKKVRTSHFKPGSDYAGRLIVIVDAEDLRAEGIELSRHLSWEKTVEDFFHAFSLEWAFCLPS
;
A
#
# COMPACT_ATOMS: atom_id res chain seq x y z
N MET A 1 11.30 -29.35 -34.60
CA MET A 1 10.10 -28.50 -34.67
C MET A 1 9.81 -28.08 -33.25
N ASP A 2 10.34 -26.91 -32.87
CA ASP A 2 10.20 -26.36 -31.53
C ASP A 2 8.77 -25.89 -31.31
N ASN A 3 8.16 -26.44 -30.27
CA ASN A 3 6.85 -26.04 -29.76
C ASN A 3 7.05 -24.74 -28.95
N THR A 4 7.01 -23.58 -29.63
CA THR A 4 6.95 -22.29 -28.95
C THR A 4 5.57 -22.12 -28.32
N ASN A 5 5.47 -22.53 -27.07
CA ASN A 5 4.31 -22.35 -26.22
C ASN A 5 4.23 -20.88 -25.79
N THR A 6 3.72 -20.02 -26.68
CA THR A 6 3.59 -18.58 -26.41
C THR A 6 2.39 -18.30 -25.49
N ASN A 7 2.68 -17.53 -24.44
CA ASN A 7 1.75 -16.64 -23.73
C ASN A 7 0.63 -17.29 -22.91
N GLY A 8 1.00 -17.86 -21.76
CA GLY A 8 0.11 -17.80 -20.60
C GLY A 8 -0.16 -16.34 -20.26
N THR A 9 -1.40 -15.88 -20.44
CA THR A 9 -1.79 -14.47 -20.32
C THR A 9 -1.56 -13.95 -18.90
N HIS A 10 -0.42 -13.28 -18.68
CA HIS A 10 -0.21 -12.40 -17.53
C HIS A 10 -1.18 -11.22 -17.68
N ASP A 11 -2.37 -11.35 -17.10
CA ASP A 11 -3.41 -10.31 -17.12
C ASP A 11 -4.02 -10.08 -15.73
N ILE A 12 -3.44 -10.69 -14.70
CA ILE A 12 -3.88 -10.56 -13.31
C ILE A 12 -3.20 -9.35 -12.66
N ILE A 13 -4.02 -8.53 -11.98
CA ILE A 13 -3.58 -7.46 -11.10
C ILE A 13 -3.79 -7.95 -9.67
N ALA A 14 -2.72 -8.15 -8.93
CA ALA A 14 -2.80 -8.48 -7.51
C ALA A 14 -2.59 -7.22 -6.66
N VAL A 15 -3.38 -7.10 -5.60
CA VAL A 15 -3.20 -6.11 -4.54
C VAL A 15 -2.89 -6.87 -3.26
N ALA A 16 -1.76 -6.56 -2.64
CA ALA A 16 -1.31 -7.09 -1.36
C ALA A 16 -0.97 -5.92 -0.45
N GLY A 17 -1.00 -6.15 0.86
CA GLY A 17 -0.66 -5.11 1.82
C GLY A 17 -1.57 -5.14 3.03
N VAL A 18 -1.64 -4.02 3.72
CA VAL A 18 -2.42 -3.89 4.94
C VAL A 18 -3.83 -3.43 4.63
N SER A 19 -4.80 -4.06 5.28
CA SER A 19 -6.20 -3.68 5.19
C SER A 19 -6.68 -3.14 6.53
N PRO A 20 -6.18 -1.98 7.01
CA PRO A 20 -6.50 -1.52 8.35
C PRO A 20 -7.99 -1.22 8.43
N ARG A 21 -8.60 -1.70 9.50
CA ARG A 21 -9.99 -1.41 9.78
C ARG A 21 -10.11 -0.16 10.63
N GLN A 22 -10.97 0.77 10.22
CA GLN A 22 -11.19 2.03 10.91
C GLN A 22 -12.62 2.08 11.45
N ASN A 23 -12.78 2.51 12.70
CA ASN A 23 -14.07 2.82 13.30
C ASN A 23 -14.26 4.35 13.22
N LEU A 24 -15.19 4.79 12.38
CA LEU A 24 -15.60 6.18 12.24
C LEU A 24 -16.69 6.48 13.26
N ARG A 25 -16.40 7.39 14.18
CA ARG A 25 -17.31 7.86 15.23
C ARG A 25 -17.90 9.20 14.87
N TYR A 26 -19.19 9.23 14.57
CA TYR A 26 -19.91 10.44 14.19
C TYR A 26 -20.41 11.19 15.43
N PRO A 27 -20.46 12.53 15.41
CA PRO A 27 -20.97 13.27 16.55
C PRO A 27 -22.45 12.90 16.81
N GLY A 28 -22.81 12.69 18.07
CA GLY A 28 -24.18 12.43 18.48
C GLY A 28 -25.10 13.62 18.17
N SER A 29 -26.37 13.36 17.90
CA SER A 29 -27.36 14.42 17.76
C SER A 29 -27.73 14.98 19.14
N GLY A 30 -27.13 16.11 19.54
CA GLY A 30 -27.39 16.79 20.82
C GLY A 30 -26.54 16.29 22.00
N ASN A 31 -26.86 16.74 23.22
CA ASN A 31 -26.07 16.46 24.43
C ASN A 31 -26.11 15.00 24.92
N GLU A 32 -27.01 14.14 24.40
CA GLU A 32 -27.24 12.79 24.95
C GLU A 32 -27.50 11.69 23.90
N GLY A 33 -27.35 11.97 22.60
CA GLY A 33 -27.55 10.96 21.55
C GLY A 33 -26.37 9.98 21.43
N PRO A 34 -26.61 8.67 21.19
CA PRO A 34 -25.52 7.73 20.96
C PRO A 34 -24.71 8.13 19.73
N CYS A 35 -23.38 8.05 19.85
CA CYS A 35 -22.45 8.21 18.74
C CYS A 35 -22.75 7.14 17.69
N GLN A 36 -23.11 7.54 16.47
CA GLN A 36 -23.21 6.59 15.36
C GLN A 36 -21.79 6.12 15.02
N GLU A 37 -21.60 4.81 14.88
CA GLU A 37 -20.32 4.22 14.48
C GLU A 37 -20.45 3.57 13.10
N THR A 38 -19.41 3.68 12.28
CA THR A 38 -19.32 2.99 10.99
C THR A 38 -17.94 2.41 10.82
N TYR A 39 -17.86 1.19 10.32
CA TYR A 39 -16.60 0.51 10.10
C TYR A 39 -16.25 0.52 8.63
N ILE A 40 -15.04 0.99 8.31
CA ILE A 40 -14.52 0.98 6.95
C ILE A 40 -13.18 0.24 6.91
N HIS A 41 -12.87 -0.32 5.75
CA HIS A 41 -11.56 -0.87 5.45
C HIS A 41 -10.79 0.13 4.60
N GLY A 42 -9.58 0.46 5.05
CA GLY A 42 -8.62 1.26 4.29
C GLY A 42 -7.63 0.39 3.52
N GLY A 43 -6.61 1.05 2.99
CA GLY A 43 -5.42 0.42 2.45
C GLY A 43 -5.66 -0.51 1.26
N ALA A 44 -5.00 -1.67 1.25
CA ALA A 44 -5.00 -2.64 0.16
C ALA A 44 -6.41 -3.11 -0.21
N GLN A 45 -7.30 -3.28 0.76
CA GLN A 45 -8.70 -3.65 0.50
C GLN A 45 -9.52 -2.50 -0.09
N GLN A 46 -9.22 -1.25 0.28
CA GLN A 46 -9.85 -0.09 -0.35
C GLN A 46 -9.38 0.07 -1.81
N LEU A 47 -8.08 -0.12 -2.05
CA LEU A 47 -7.51 -0.06 -3.39
C LEU A 47 -8.04 -1.18 -4.30
N GLU A 48 -8.16 -2.40 -3.78
CA GLU A 48 -8.82 -3.52 -4.47
C GLU A 48 -10.22 -3.14 -4.94
N ARG A 49 -11.01 -2.50 -4.08
CA ARG A 49 -12.39 -2.09 -4.39
C ARG A 49 -12.40 -1.13 -5.58
N TYR A 50 -11.60 -0.07 -5.55
CA TYR A 50 -11.53 0.90 -6.63
C TYR A 50 -11.06 0.27 -7.95
N LEU A 51 -10.05 -0.59 -7.91
CA LEU A 51 -9.57 -1.26 -9.12
C LEU A 51 -10.60 -2.23 -9.69
N LYS A 52 -11.39 -2.91 -8.84
CA LYS A 52 -12.47 -3.81 -9.28
C LYS A 52 -13.63 -3.09 -9.94
N GLU A 53 -13.89 -1.82 -9.62
CA GLU A 53 -14.90 -1.04 -10.32
C GLU A 53 -14.57 -0.88 -11.82
N THR A 54 -13.27 -0.84 -12.15
CA THR A 54 -12.82 -0.70 -13.54
C THR A 54 -12.44 -2.04 -14.18
N HIS A 55 -11.91 -2.98 -13.39
CA HIS A 55 -11.33 -4.24 -13.86
C HIS A 55 -11.77 -5.46 -13.02
N PRO A 56 -13.08 -5.77 -12.92
CA PRO A 56 -13.63 -6.71 -11.95
C PRO A 56 -13.09 -8.13 -12.05
N SER A 57 -12.83 -8.63 -13.27
CA SER A 57 -12.37 -10.00 -13.51
C SER A 57 -10.86 -10.20 -13.34
N LYS A 58 -10.07 -9.11 -13.40
CA LYS A 58 -8.60 -9.15 -13.42
C LYS A 58 -7.96 -8.88 -12.06
N VAL A 59 -8.67 -8.18 -11.18
CA VAL A 59 -8.15 -7.76 -9.89
C VAL A 59 -8.35 -8.84 -8.84
N ARG A 60 -7.29 -9.16 -8.11
CA ARG A 60 -7.26 -10.04 -6.94
C ARG A 60 -6.71 -9.25 -5.76
N GLY A 61 -7.28 -9.42 -4.59
CA GLY A 61 -6.87 -8.67 -3.42
C GLY A 61 -7.16 -9.43 -2.14
N PRO A 62 -6.80 -8.84 -0.99
CA PRO A 62 -6.82 -9.51 0.29
C PRO A 62 -8.23 -9.99 0.68
N GLN A 63 -8.28 -10.98 1.58
CA GLN A 63 -9.54 -11.53 2.06
C GLN A 63 -10.42 -10.43 2.65
N ARG A 64 -11.67 -10.36 2.21
CA ARG A 64 -12.67 -9.51 2.85
C ARG A 64 -13.02 -10.14 4.19
N GLU A 65 -12.62 -9.49 5.28
CA GLU A 65 -13.20 -9.84 6.57
C GLU A 65 -14.68 -9.46 6.55
N GLU A 66 -15.54 -10.41 6.95
CA GLU A 66 -16.97 -10.13 7.10
C GLU A 66 -17.19 -9.02 8.15
N ALA A 67 -18.31 -8.33 8.03
CA ALA A 67 -18.67 -7.17 8.85
C ALA A 67 -18.96 -7.55 10.32
N SER A 68 -17.94 -7.99 11.06
CA SER A 68 -18.00 -8.16 12.51
C SER A 68 -17.96 -6.79 13.16
N THR A 69 -18.94 -6.36 13.94
CA THR A 69 -18.88 -5.06 14.64
C THR A 69 -17.92 -5.02 15.83
N SER A 70 -17.02 -6.00 15.96
CA SER A 70 -16.07 -6.05 17.08
C SER A 70 -14.98 -4.99 16.95
N ASN A 71 -14.74 -4.26 18.04
CA ASN A 71 -13.64 -3.32 18.19
C ASN A 71 -12.27 -4.01 18.30
N ASP A 72 -12.23 -5.32 18.55
CA ASP A 72 -11.00 -6.11 18.72
C ASP A 72 -10.18 -6.26 17.42
N LYS A 73 -10.71 -5.77 16.30
CA LYS A 73 -10.05 -5.79 14.99
C LYS A 73 -9.86 -4.41 14.39
N VAL A 74 -10.24 -3.35 15.11
CA VAL A 74 -10.06 -1.97 14.66
C VAL A 74 -8.59 -1.61 14.83
N ALA A 75 -7.99 -1.03 13.79
CA ALA A 75 -6.64 -0.47 13.80
C ALA A 75 -6.66 1.00 14.26
N TYR A 76 -7.70 1.76 13.87
CA TYR A 76 -7.84 3.17 14.21
C TYR A 76 -9.26 3.54 14.60
N PHE A 77 -9.40 4.33 15.65
CA PHE A 77 -10.63 5.06 15.96
C PHE A 77 -10.50 6.47 15.42
N VAL A 78 -11.47 6.89 14.59
CA VAL A 78 -11.49 8.20 13.94
C VAL A 78 -12.71 8.94 14.46
N GLU A 79 -12.49 9.93 15.33
CA GLU A 79 -13.57 10.83 15.73
C GLU A 79 -13.81 11.86 14.64
N LEU A 80 -15.08 12.04 14.28
CA LEU A 80 -15.50 13.01 13.28
C LEU A 80 -16.14 14.22 13.96
N LEU A 81 -15.90 15.39 13.38
CA LEU A 81 -16.61 16.62 13.70
C LEU A 81 -17.54 16.98 12.54
N ALA A 82 -18.81 17.23 12.83
CA ALA A 82 -19.72 17.78 11.83
C ALA A 82 -19.32 19.20 11.47
N VAL A 83 -19.21 19.49 10.18
CA VAL A 83 -18.92 20.83 9.64
C VAL A 83 -20.21 21.51 9.22
N ASN A 84 -21.10 20.78 8.54
CA ASN A 84 -22.42 21.27 8.11
C ASN A 84 -23.50 20.21 8.39
N PRO A 85 -23.81 19.94 9.67
CA PRO A 85 -24.74 18.85 10.04
C PRO A 85 -26.15 19.03 9.49
N SER A 86 -26.59 20.28 9.27
CA SER A 86 -27.95 20.61 8.82
C SER A 86 -28.12 20.65 7.30
N SER A 87 -27.09 20.34 6.53
CA SER A 87 -27.17 20.34 5.05
C SER A 87 -27.77 19.04 4.52
N ARG A 88 -28.26 19.05 3.26
CA ARG A 88 -28.75 17.83 2.58
C ARG A 88 -27.69 16.73 2.47
N THR A 89 -26.42 17.12 2.47
CA THR A 89 -25.25 16.23 2.39
C THR A 89 -24.30 16.58 3.52
N PRO A 90 -24.54 16.05 4.74
CA PRO A 90 -23.73 16.37 5.90
C PRO A 90 -22.25 16.13 5.64
N SER A 91 -21.43 17.15 5.91
CA SER A 91 -19.98 17.07 5.75
C SER A 91 -19.31 16.92 7.10
N TYR A 92 -18.33 16.02 7.17
CA TYR A 92 -17.58 15.73 8.38
C TYR A 92 -16.08 15.96 8.13
N ARG A 93 -15.36 16.38 9.16
CA ARG A 93 -13.91 16.42 9.18
C ARG A 93 -13.36 15.56 10.29
N VAL A 94 -12.15 15.04 10.12
CA VAL A 94 -11.45 14.30 11.17
C VAL A 94 -11.14 15.26 12.32
N LYS A 95 -11.52 14.87 13.53
CA LYS A 95 -11.22 15.56 14.79
C LYS A 95 -9.98 14.95 15.43
N THR A 96 -9.97 13.64 15.60
CA THR A 96 -8.86 12.88 16.17
C THR A 96 -8.75 11.50 15.53
N ILE A 97 -7.53 10.98 15.49
CA ILE A 97 -7.23 9.60 15.12
C ILE A 97 -6.49 8.98 16.29
N SER A 98 -7.04 7.91 16.84
CA SER A 98 -6.45 7.18 17.96
C SER A 98 -6.10 5.76 17.50
N PRO A 99 -4.82 5.35 17.57
CA PRO A 99 -4.44 3.99 17.24
C PRO A 99 -5.03 3.01 18.25
N SER A 100 -5.38 1.83 17.77
CA SER A 100 -5.73 0.68 18.58
C SER A 100 -4.50 -0.21 18.78
N PRO A 101 -4.38 -0.95 19.89
CA PRO A 101 -3.28 -1.89 20.10
C PRO A 101 -3.26 -3.04 19.06
N ASN A 102 -4.35 -3.21 18.30
CA ASN A 102 -4.44 -4.25 17.29
C ASN A 102 -3.68 -3.83 16.02
N THR A 103 -2.54 -4.47 15.80
CA THR A 103 -1.73 -4.29 14.60
C THR A 103 -2.39 -5.01 13.43
N SER A 104 -2.51 -4.29 12.32
CA SER A 104 -2.97 -4.90 11.07
C SER A 104 -1.85 -5.76 10.50
N ARG A 105 -2.20 -6.90 9.93
CA ARG A 105 -1.23 -7.83 9.33
C ARG A 105 -1.17 -7.62 7.82
N LEU A 106 -0.03 -7.94 7.24
CA LEU A 106 0.10 -8.08 5.80
C LEU A 106 -0.88 -9.16 5.31
N GLN A 107 -1.67 -8.83 4.29
CA GLN A 107 -2.61 -9.73 3.65
C GLN A 107 -2.26 -9.88 2.17
N LEU A 108 -2.17 -11.14 1.73
CA LEU A 108 -2.08 -11.52 0.32
C LEU A 108 -3.50 -11.81 -0.22
N PRO A 109 -3.67 -11.81 -1.56
CA PRO A 109 -4.87 -12.35 -2.17
C PRO A 109 -5.21 -13.77 -1.71
N THR A 110 -6.48 -14.08 -1.52
CA THR A 110 -6.92 -15.41 -1.05
C THR A 110 -6.52 -16.55 -1.99
N ASP A 111 -6.43 -16.28 -3.28
CA ASP A 111 -6.04 -17.22 -4.32
C ASP A 111 -4.54 -17.11 -4.69
N TRP A 112 -3.72 -16.50 -3.83
CA TRP A 112 -2.31 -16.19 -4.09
C TRP A 112 -1.51 -17.35 -4.70
N ALA A 113 -1.57 -18.53 -4.08
CA ALA A 113 -0.85 -19.72 -4.54
C ALA A 113 -1.20 -20.13 -5.98
N THR A 114 -2.39 -19.74 -6.47
CA THR A 114 -2.86 -20.05 -7.83
C THR A 114 -2.52 -18.97 -8.85
N ILE A 115 -2.30 -17.73 -8.39
CA ILE A 115 -2.13 -16.55 -9.25
C ILE A 115 -0.70 -16.01 -9.29
N GLN A 116 0.15 -16.36 -8.33
CA GLN A 116 1.49 -15.75 -8.15
C GLN A 116 2.36 -15.83 -9.41
N ASP A 117 2.29 -16.92 -10.18
CA ASP A 117 3.09 -17.07 -11.41
C ASP A 117 2.45 -16.44 -12.66
N LYS A 118 1.26 -15.82 -12.51
CA LYS A 118 0.45 -15.26 -13.61
C LYS A 118 0.27 -13.74 -13.48
N LEU A 119 0.99 -13.12 -12.56
CA LEU A 119 0.84 -11.71 -12.26
C LEU A 119 1.40 -10.85 -13.40
N LYS A 120 0.58 -9.91 -13.87
CA LYS A 120 1.03 -8.82 -14.73
C LYS A 120 1.49 -7.65 -13.88
N VAL A 121 0.66 -7.29 -12.91
CA VAL A 121 0.88 -6.18 -12.00
C VAL A 121 0.69 -6.70 -10.59
N LEU A 122 1.63 -6.37 -9.72
CA LEU A 122 1.46 -6.50 -8.28
C LEU A 122 1.52 -5.09 -7.68
N ILE A 123 0.55 -4.76 -6.83
CA ILE A 123 0.55 -3.54 -6.04
C ILE A 123 0.69 -3.97 -4.59
N PHE A 124 1.76 -3.52 -3.94
CA PHE A 124 2.02 -3.77 -2.54
C PHE A 124 1.89 -2.47 -1.77
N GLU A 125 0.94 -2.47 -0.83
CA GLU A 125 0.83 -1.41 0.15
C GLU A 125 1.62 -1.78 1.40
N ASP A 126 2.77 -1.15 1.56
CA ASP A 126 3.56 -1.25 2.77
C ASP A 126 2.80 -0.61 3.94
N SER A 127 3.08 -1.09 5.15
CA SER A 127 2.73 -0.34 6.35
C SER A 127 3.97 -0.09 7.16
N ALA A 128 4.07 1.13 7.67
CA ALA A 128 5.11 1.63 8.53
C ALA A 128 5.35 0.80 9.81
N SER A 129 4.52 -0.20 10.10
CA SER A 129 4.77 -1.18 11.15
C SER A 129 5.58 -2.36 10.62
N ASP A 130 6.72 -2.65 11.27
CA ASP A 130 7.49 -3.87 11.03
C ASP A 130 6.56 -5.09 11.08
N PHE A 131 6.26 -5.66 9.91
CA PHE A 131 5.51 -6.89 9.88
C PHE A 131 6.36 -7.98 10.53
N ARG A 132 5.78 -8.69 11.51
CA ARG A 132 6.40 -9.89 12.07
C ARG A 132 6.45 -11.06 11.07
N ASP A 133 5.83 -10.93 9.90
CA ASP A 133 5.60 -12.02 8.95
C ASP A 133 6.40 -11.82 7.65
N ASP A 134 7.70 -12.06 7.76
CA ASP A 134 8.69 -11.96 6.67
C ASP A 134 8.41 -12.92 5.50
N ALA A 135 7.66 -14.01 5.72
CA ALA A 135 7.43 -15.06 4.74
C ALA A 135 6.51 -14.62 3.58
N ASN A 136 5.52 -13.78 3.85
CA ASN A 136 4.63 -13.25 2.81
C ASN A 136 5.37 -12.32 1.84
N VAL A 137 6.38 -11.59 2.34
CA VAL A 137 7.20 -10.69 1.52
C VAL A 137 8.14 -11.48 0.61
N ASP A 138 8.69 -12.60 1.09
CA ASP A 138 9.49 -13.49 0.24
C ASP A 138 8.63 -14.07 -0.90
N SER A 139 7.36 -14.41 -0.61
CA SER A 139 6.42 -14.89 -1.62
C SER A 139 6.08 -13.80 -2.66
N ILE A 140 5.85 -12.56 -2.22
CA ILE A 140 5.67 -11.39 -3.10
C ILE A 140 6.87 -11.24 -4.03
N VAL A 141 8.08 -11.23 -3.48
CA VAL A 141 9.31 -11.08 -4.26
C VAL A 141 9.52 -12.27 -5.21
N GLY A 142 9.14 -13.48 -4.80
CA GLY A 142 9.23 -14.70 -5.62
C GLY A 142 8.25 -14.75 -6.79
N SER A 143 7.14 -14.00 -6.74
CA SER A 143 6.08 -14.03 -7.76
C SER A 143 6.45 -13.41 -9.12
N LYS A 144 7.59 -12.70 -9.20
CA LYS A 144 8.15 -12.14 -10.43
C LYS A 144 7.15 -11.45 -11.38
N PRO A 145 6.33 -10.50 -10.90
CA PRO A 145 5.37 -9.78 -11.73
C PRO A 145 6.08 -8.91 -12.77
N GLN A 146 5.44 -8.66 -13.91
CA GLN A 146 6.01 -7.78 -14.95
C GLN A 146 6.14 -6.31 -14.51
N LEU A 147 5.22 -5.87 -13.66
CA LEU A 147 5.24 -4.57 -13.01
C LEU A 147 4.96 -4.74 -11.53
N PHE A 148 5.80 -4.16 -10.68
CA PHE A 148 5.61 -4.07 -9.25
C PHE A 148 5.45 -2.62 -8.83
N ILE A 149 4.35 -2.29 -8.18
CA ILE A 149 4.07 -0.98 -7.60
C ILE A 149 4.18 -1.13 -6.09
N TYR A 150 5.21 -0.53 -5.50
CA TYR A 150 5.49 -0.58 -4.07
C TYR A 150 5.14 0.78 -3.46
N LYS A 151 4.04 0.87 -2.72
CA LYS A 151 3.77 2.06 -1.90
C LYS A 151 4.54 1.91 -0.59
N MET A 152 5.62 2.65 -0.49
CA MET A 152 6.53 2.70 0.63
C MET A 152 5.99 3.63 1.71
N THR A 153 6.18 3.25 2.96
CA THR A 153 5.80 4.05 4.12
C THR A 153 6.94 4.04 5.12
N GLY A 154 7.36 5.22 5.59
CA GLY A 154 8.41 5.36 6.59
C GLY A 154 7.89 4.99 7.98
N GLY A 155 8.34 3.87 8.53
CA GLY A 155 8.21 3.62 9.97
C GLY A 155 9.13 4.55 10.75
N ASN A 156 8.69 5.14 11.87
CA ASN A 156 9.53 5.97 12.77
C ASN A 156 10.50 6.97 12.08
N GLY A 157 10.20 7.45 10.87
CA GLY A 157 11.06 8.34 10.10
C GLY A 157 12.19 7.67 9.29
N HIS A 158 12.18 6.35 9.11
CA HIS A 158 13.19 5.61 8.35
C HIS A 158 12.55 4.77 7.23
N LEU A 159 12.58 5.29 6.01
CA LEU A 159 12.20 4.62 4.78
C LEU A 159 13.22 3.51 4.43
N ALA A 160 14.53 3.79 4.53
CA ALA A 160 15.58 2.89 4.04
C ALA A 160 15.68 1.55 4.78
N ASP A 161 15.29 1.55 6.06
CA ASP A 161 15.65 0.49 6.99
C ASP A 161 14.60 -0.61 7.15
N VAL A 162 13.44 -0.42 6.54
CA VAL A 162 12.32 -1.33 6.51
C VAL A 162 12.73 -2.66 5.85
N SER A 163 12.56 -3.79 6.57
CA SER A 163 13.05 -5.11 6.13
C SER A 163 12.46 -5.54 4.79
N GLN A 164 11.22 -5.14 4.54
CA GLN A 164 10.47 -5.44 3.33
C GLN A 164 11.09 -4.75 2.11
N TRP A 165 11.43 -3.46 2.23
CA TRP A 165 12.13 -2.73 1.18
C TRP A 165 13.49 -3.34 0.86
N LYS A 166 14.25 -3.76 1.88
CA LYS A 166 15.54 -4.45 1.70
C LYS A 166 15.41 -5.74 0.88
N LYS A 167 14.36 -6.53 1.10
CA LYS A 167 14.05 -7.73 0.29
C LYS A 167 13.69 -7.37 -1.15
N VAL A 168 12.84 -6.36 -1.36
CA VAL A 168 12.43 -5.93 -2.70
C VAL A 168 13.62 -5.43 -3.52
N ARG A 169 14.44 -4.52 -2.96
CA ARG A 169 15.57 -3.90 -3.68
C ARG A 169 16.71 -4.88 -4.02
N THR A 170 16.81 -6.00 -3.31
CA THR A 170 17.85 -7.04 -3.55
C THR A 170 17.36 -8.17 -4.45
N SER A 171 16.11 -8.10 -4.91
CA SER A 171 15.48 -9.15 -5.71
C SER A 171 15.72 -8.98 -7.22
N HIS A 172 14.96 -9.72 -8.05
CA HIS A 172 15.00 -9.61 -9.51
C HIS A 172 14.59 -8.23 -10.06
N PHE A 173 14.03 -7.33 -9.24
CA PHE A 173 13.83 -5.92 -9.62
C PHE A 173 15.12 -5.10 -9.64
N LYS A 174 16.24 -5.68 -9.19
CA LYS A 174 17.59 -5.14 -9.28
C LYS A 174 17.96 -4.85 -10.76
N PRO A 175 18.28 -3.61 -11.15
CA PRO A 175 18.83 -3.34 -12.48
C PRO A 175 20.06 -4.18 -12.82
N GLY A 176 20.14 -4.59 -14.10
CA GLY A 176 21.15 -5.56 -14.58
C GLY A 176 20.75 -7.03 -14.38
N SER A 177 19.57 -7.33 -13.81
CA SER A 177 19.01 -8.68 -13.83
C SER A 177 18.49 -9.03 -15.23
N ASP A 178 18.76 -10.26 -15.68
CA ASP A 178 18.22 -10.81 -16.95
C ASP A 178 16.69 -10.83 -16.99
N TYR A 179 16.02 -10.73 -15.83
CA TYR A 179 14.58 -10.69 -15.67
C TYR A 179 14.15 -9.45 -14.86
N ALA A 180 14.76 -8.29 -15.17
CA ALA A 180 14.43 -7.04 -14.51
C ALA A 180 12.97 -6.64 -14.78
N GLY A 181 12.08 -7.02 -13.87
CA GLY A 181 10.71 -6.51 -13.82
C GLY A 181 10.73 -4.99 -13.63
N ARG A 182 9.64 -4.31 -14.00
CA ARG A 182 9.53 -2.86 -13.74
C ARG A 182 9.12 -2.63 -12.30
N LEU A 183 9.81 -1.73 -11.61
CA LEU A 183 9.47 -1.31 -10.24
C LEU A 183 9.06 0.16 -10.24
N ILE A 184 7.92 0.47 -9.66
CA ILE A 184 7.48 1.83 -9.32
C ILE A 184 7.41 1.91 -7.80
N VAL A 185 8.09 2.88 -7.21
CA VAL A 185 8.02 3.16 -5.78
C VAL A 185 7.21 4.44 -5.58
N ILE A 186 6.18 4.36 -4.74
CA ILE A 186 5.39 5.51 -4.32
C ILE A 186 5.80 5.82 -2.89
N VAL A 187 6.22 7.04 -2.62
CA VAL A 187 6.70 7.47 -1.31
C VAL A 187 5.93 8.71 -0.88
N ASP A 188 5.55 8.78 0.39
CA ASP A 188 4.92 9.98 0.92
C ASP A 188 5.93 11.14 0.98
N ALA A 189 5.46 12.34 0.64
CA ALA A 189 6.29 13.54 0.67
C ALA A 189 6.80 13.85 2.08
N GLU A 190 6.00 13.57 3.10
CA GLU A 190 6.39 13.80 4.49
C GLU A 190 7.44 12.80 4.96
N ASP A 191 7.35 11.53 4.52
CA ASP A 191 8.38 10.54 4.81
C ASP A 191 9.73 10.90 4.18
N LEU A 192 9.71 11.47 2.96
CA LEU A 192 10.93 12.00 2.34
C LEU A 192 11.52 13.17 3.14
N ARG A 193 10.68 14.09 3.63
CA ARG A 193 11.15 15.21 4.48
C ARG A 193 11.70 14.73 5.82
N ALA A 194 11.11 13.69 6.41
CA ALA A 194 11.59 13.09 7.64
C ALA A 194 13.01 12.51 7.48
N GLU A 195 13.34 12.02 6.28
CA GLU A 195 14.67 11.56 5.89
C GLU A 195 15.62 12.72 5.49
N GLY A 196 15.18 13.97 5.65
CA GLY A 196 15.96 15.16 5.33
C GLY A 196 16.00 15.51 3.84
N ILE A 197 15.17 14.88 3.00
CA ILE A 197 15.08 15.21 1.57
C ILE A 197 14.20 16.45 1.41
N GLU A 198 14.80 17.53 0.93
CA GLU A 198 14.07 18.77 0.69
C GLU A 198 13.19 18.67 -0.56
N LEU A 199 11.88 18.77 -0.35
CA LEU A 199 10.89 18.91 -1.42
C LEU A 199 10.55 20.39 -1.62
N SER A 200 11.48 21.16 -2.20
CA SER A 200 11.24 22.57 -2.51
C SER A 200 10.56 22.73 -3.88
N ARG A 201 9.71 23.76 -4.05
CA ARG A 201 9.07 24.07 -5.35
C ARG A 201 10.07 24.49 -6.44
N HIS A 202 11.31 24.78 -6.05
CA HIS A 202 12.39 25.22 -6.94
C HIS A 202 13.38 24.10 -7.25
N LEU A 203 13.32 22.98 -6.53
CA LEU A 203 14.05 21.78 -6.86
C LEU A 203 13.36 21.11 -8.05
N SER A 204 14.14 20.75 -9.06
CA SER A 204 13.64 19.98 -10.18
C SER A 204 13.40 18.54 -9.70
N TRP A 205 12.42 17.87 -10.29
CA TRP A 205 12.05 16.50 -9.91
C TRP A 205 13.24 15.55 -10.02
N GLU A 206 14.16 15.84 -10.92
CA GLU A 206 15.42 15.13 -11.13
C GLU A 206 16.32 15.19 -9.90
N LYS A 207 16.44 16.35 -9.22
CA LYS A 207 17.27 16.47 -8.01
C LYS A 207 16.69 15.70 -6.84
N THR A 208 15.36 15.77 -6.65
CA THR A 208 14.66 14.98 -5.62
C THR A 208 14.84 13.47 -5.86
N VAL A 209 14.81 13.04 -7.12
CA VAL A 209 15.04 11.65 -7.51
C VAL A 209 16.49 11.23 -7.24
N GLU A 210 17.48 12.07 -7.59
CA GLU A 210 18.89 11.84 -7.23
C GLU A 210 19.09 11.71 -5.72
N ASP A 211 18.53 12.63 -4.94
CA ASP A 211 18.67 12.63 -3.49
C ASP A 211 18.02 11.40 -2.87
N PHE A 212 16.88 10.96 -3.41
CA PHE A 212 16.28 9.66 -3.07
C PHE A 212 17.26 8.51 -3.37
N PHE A 213 17.81 8.42 -4.58
CA PHE A 213 18.78 7.37 -4.91
C PHE A 213 20.01 7.37 -3.98
N HIS A 214 20.54 8.56 -3.67
CA HIS A 214 21.69 8.71 -2.77
C HIS A 214 21.37 8.32 -1.33
N ALA A 215 20.27 8.84 -0.75
CA ALA A 215 19.88 8.58 0.63
C ALA A 215 19.56 7.09 0.87
N PHE A 216 18.94 6.43 -0.12
CA PHE A 216 18.53 5.04 0.00
C PHE A 216 19.60 4.04 -0.48
N SER A 217 20.85 4.51 -0.62
CA SER A 217 22.03 3.76 -1.09
C SER A 217 21.64 2.78 -2.20
N LEU A 218 21.02 3.39 -3.20
CA LEU A 218 20.80 2.80 -4.47
C LEU A 218 22.07 3.12 -5.25
N GLU A 219 23.00 2.16 -5.37
CA GLU A 219 23.98 2.15 -6.47
C GLU A 219 23.23 1.97 -7.83
N TRP A 220 22.15 2.74 -8.05
CA TRP A 220 21.29 2.76 -9.23
C TRP A 220 21.55 4.02 -10.02
N ALA A 221 22.83 4.36 -10.24
CA ALA A 221 23.21 5.46 -11.11
C ALA A 221 22.59 5.27 -12.50
N PHE A 222 21.69 6.21 -12.84
CA PHE A 222 21.31 6.65 -14.17
C PHE A 222 21.77 5.77 -15.35
N CYS A 223 20.84 5.01 -15.92
CA CYS A 223 20.85 4.74 -17.35
C CYS A 223 19.66 5.47 -17.97
N LEU A 224 19.79 6.79 -18.10
CA LEU A 224 19.00 7.51 -19.10
C LEU A 224 19.67 7.30 -20.46
N PRO A 225 18.93 6.85 -21.49
CA PRO A 225 19.48 6.80 -22.85
C PRO A 225 19.76 8.23 -23.32
N SER A 226 20.93 8.40 -23.94
CA SER A 226 21.34 9.63 -24.64
C SER A 226 20.58 9.81 -25.94
#